data_AF-A0A377K462-F1
#
_entry.id   AF-A0A377K462-F1
#
_cell.length_a   1.000
_cell.length_b   1.000
_cell.length_c   1.000
_cell.angle_alpha   90.00
_cell.angle_beta   90.00
_cell.angle_gamma   90.00
#
_symmetry.space_group_name_H-M   'P 1'
#
loop_
_entity.id
_entity.type
_entity.pdbx_description
1 polymer ?
#
loop_
_entity_poly.entity_id
_entity_poly.type
_entity_poly.pdbx_seq_one_letter_code
_entity_poly.pdbx_strand_id
1 'polypeptide(L)'
;MLRMTPLASAIVALLIGIEAYAAEETFDTHFMIGGMKDQQVSNIRLEDSQPLPGQYDIDIYVNKQWRGKYEIIVKDNPQETCLSREMIKRLGINTDSFASGKQCLTFKQLIQGGSYTWDIGVFRLDFSVPQAWVEELESGYVPPENWERGINAFYTSYYVSQYYSDYKASGNSKSTYVRFNSGLNLQEWQLHSDASFSKTNNNPGVWKSNTLYLETWICPTSRHASCG
;
A
#
# COMPACT_ATOMS: atom_id res chain seq x y z
N MET A 1 -43.49 -47.85 8.36
CA MET A 1 -44.12 -46.72 9.06
C MET A 1 -43.48 -46.60 10.43
N LEU A 2 -42.52 -45.69 10.61
CA LEU A 2 -41.90 -45.45 11.93
C LEU A 2 -42.97 -44.83 12.85
N ARG A 3 -43.37 -45.55 13.89
CA ARG A 3 -44.18 -45.00 14.99
C ARG A 3 -43.27 -44.21 15.91
N MET A 4 -43.16 -42.90 15.68
CA MET A 4 -42.54 -42.00 16.66
C MET A 4 -43.42 -41.99 17.91
N THR A 5 -42.84 -42.31 19.06
CA THR A 5 -43.53 -42.27 20.35
C THR A 5 -43.76 -40.80 20.75
N PRO A 6 -44.85 -40.48 21.48
CA PRO A 6 -45.18 -39.10 21.86
C PRO A 6 -44.06 -38.43 22.68
N LEU A 7 -43.24 -39.23 23.36
CA LEU A 7 -42.07 -38.81 24.12
C LEU A 7 -40.94 -38.30 23.22
N ALA A 8 -40.74 -38.90 22.04
CA ALA A 8 -39.75 -38.45 21.07
C ALA A 8 -40.12 -37.10 20.45
N SER A 9 -41.42 -36.88 20.15
CA SER A 9 -41.90 -35.59 19.64
C SER A 9 -41.78 -34.47 20.67
N ALA A 10 -41.97 -34.76 21.95
CA ALA A 10 -41.79 -33.79 23.03
C ALA A 10 -40.33 -33.35 23.19
N ILE A 11 -39.37 -34.27 23.07
CA ILE A 11 -37.94 -33.96 23.16
C ILE A 11 -37.48 -33.11 21.97
N VAL A 12 -37.94 -33.41 20.75
CA VAL A 12 -37.62 -32.61 19.56
C VAL A 12 -38.20 -31.20 19.66
N ALA A 13 -39.43 -31.05 20.15
CA ALA A 13 -40.01 -29.72 20.38
C ALA A 13 -39.25 -28.90 21.43
N LEU A 14 -38.72 -29.56 22.47
CA LEU A 14 -37.91 -28.90 23.51
C LEU A 14 -36.56 -28.40 22.98
N LEU A 15 -35.95 -29.13 22.04
CA LEU A 15 -34.66 -28.78 21.44
C LEU A 15 -34.76 -27.63 20.42
N ILE A 16 -35.94 -27.42 19.81
CA ILE A 16 -36.16 -26.33 18.84
C ILE A 16 -36.49 -24.99 19.55
N GLY A 17 -36.90 -25.04 20.82
CA GLY A 17 -37.26 -23.84 21.61
C GLY A 17 -36.09 -23.15 22.32
N ILE A 18 -34.86 -23.64 22.15
CA ILE A 18 -33.67 -23.01 22.74
C ILE A 18 -33.20 -21.91 21.79
N GLU A 19 -33.69 -20.69 22.00
CA GLU A 19 -33.08 -19.51 21.40
C GLU A 19 -31.70 -19.31 22.05
N ALA A 20 -30.65 -19.65 21.30
CA ALA A 20 -29.29 -19.33 21.70
C ALA A 20 -29.09 -17.83 21.56
N TYR A 21 -29.21 -17.10 22.67
CA TYR A 21 -28.75 -15.72 22.76
C TYR A 21 -27.22 -15.75 22.79
N ALA A 22 -26.60 -15.46 21.64
CA ALA A 22 -25.17 -15.12 21.62
C ALA A 22 -25.00 -13.81 22.40
N ALA A 23 -24.21 -13.84 23.47
CA ALA A 23 -23.79 -12.63 24.14
C ALA A 23 -22.91 -11.80 23.18
N GLU A 24 -23.10 -10.48 23.18
CA GLU A 24 -22.27 -9.55 22.40
C GLU A 24 -20.81 -9.65 22.91
N GLU A 25 -19.83 -9.72 22.02
CA GLU A 25 -18.42 -9.81 22.40
C GLU A 25 -18.00 -8.51 23.11
N THR A 26 -17.44 -8.63 24.32
CA THR A 26 -17.00 -7.48 25.12
C THR A 26 -15.49 -7.46 25.26
N PHE A 27 -14.89 -6.28 25.19
CA PHE A 27 -13.45 -6.08 25.39
C PHE A 27 -13.16 -5.52 26.79
N ASP A 28 -12.19 -6.11 27.49
CA ASP A 28 -11.69 -5.58 28.76
C ASP A 28 -10.58 -4.54 28.51
N THR A 29 -10.83 -3.30 28.89
CA THR A 29 -9.88 -2.21 28.74
C THR A 29 -8.93 -1.99 29.91
N HIS A 30 -8.97 -2.83 30.94
CA HIS A 30 -8.11 -2.65 32.11
C HIS A 30 -6.62 -2.70 31.76
N PHE A 31 -6.27 -3.43 30.70
CA PHE A 31 -4.92 -3.55 30.16
C PHE A 31 -4.57 -2.48 29.11
N MET A 32 -5.50 -1.60 28.73
CA MET A 32 -5.25 -0.53 27.77
C MET A 32 -4.45 0.59 28.41
N ILE A 33 -3.52 1.17 27.66
CA ILE A 33 -2.66 2.28 28.09
C ILE A 33 -3.25 3.59 27.57
N GLY A 34 -3.21 4.65 28.39
CA GLY A 34 -3.70 5.98 28.02
C GLY A 34 -5.17 6.22 28.36
N GLY A 35 -5.84 7.08 27.60
CA GLY A 35 -7.20 7.55 27.89
C GLY A 35 -8.31 6.50 27.80
N MET A 36 -7.98 5.27 27.39
CA MET A 36 -8.93 4.16 27.30
C MET A 36 -8.89 3.23 28.53
N LYS A 37 -7.95 3.42 29.46
CA LYS A 37 -7.88 2.60 30.66
C LYS A 37 -9.15 2.78 31.49
N ASP A 38 -9.78 1.67 31.89
CA ASP A 38 -11.01 1.62 32.71
C ASP A 38 -12.24 2.30 32.08
N GLN A 39 -12.23 2.55 30.76
CA GLN A 39 -13.41 3.05 30.04
C GLN A 39 -14.41 1.92 29.80
N GLN A 40 -15.71 2.20 29.97
CA GLN A 40 -16.74 1.24 29.53
C GLN A 40 -16.82 1.28 28.01
N VAL A 41 -16.25 0.26 27.37
CA VAL A 41 -16.19 0.07 25.91
C VAL A 41 -17.41 -0.66 25.37
N SER A 42 -18.52 -0.68 26.15
CA SER A 42 -19.79 -1.32 25.76
C SER A 42 -20.37 -0.85 24.43
N ASN A 43 -19.83 0.23 23.86
CA ASN A 43 -20.31 0.88 22.65
C ASN A 43 -19.26 0.92 21.53
N ILE A 44 -18.02 0.45 21.76
CA ILE A 44 -17.00 0.38 20.72
C ILE A 44 -17.04 -1.03 20.13
N ARG A 45 -17.76 -1.14 19.02
CA ARG A 45 -17.73 -2.35 18.20
C ARG A 45 -16.46 -2.32 17.36
N LEU A 46 -15.49 -3.13 17.77
CA LEU A 46 -14.29 -3.42 16.99
C LEU A 46 -14.64 -4.50 15.96
N GLU A 47 -15.44 -4.13 14.98
CA GLU A 47 -15.76 -5.00 13.84
C GLU A 47 -14.85 -4.63 12.67
N ASP A 48 -14.17 -5.62 12.07
CA ASP A 48 -13.33 -5.38 10.89
C ASP A 48 -14.11 -4.76 9.72
N SER A 49 -15.42 -4.96 9.69
CA SER A 49 -16.33 -4.49 8.65
C SER A 49 -16.82 -3.04 8.81
N GLN A 50 -16.49 -2.37 9.92
CA GLN A 50 -16.92 -1.00 10.19
C GLN A 50 -15.82 -0.18 10.89
N PRO A 51 -15.25 0.83 10.21
CA PRO A 51 -14.29 1.72 10.85
C PRO A 51 -14.92 2.58 11.93
N LEU A 52 -14.13 2.89 12.94
CA LEU A 52 -14.42 4.00 13.85
C LEU A 52 -14.22 5.35 13.13
N PRO A 53 -14.83 6.43 13.62
CA PRO A 53 -14.60 7.76 13.07
C PRO A 53 -13.14 8.20 13.26
N GLY A 54 -12.53 8.77 12.23
CA GLY A 54 -11.12 9.12 12.28
C GLY A 54 -10.48 9.31 10.91
N GLN A 55 -9.19 9.62 10.91
CA GLN A 55 -8.37 9.69 9.70
C GLN A 55 -7.60 8.39 9.54
N TYR A 56 -7.61 7.83 8.33
CA TYR A 56 -6.96 6.56 8.02
C TYR A 56 -6.27 6.61 6.66
N ASP A 57 -5.07 6.06 6.59
CA ASP A 57 -4.38 5.78 5.33
C ASP A 57 -4.73 4.36 4.85
N ILE A 58 -5.59 4.26 3.85
CA ILE A 58 -6.24 3.00 3.47
C ILE A 58 -5.91 2.64 2.02
N ASP A 59 -5.63 1.37 1.79
CA ASP A 59 -5.52 0.79 0.45
C ASP A 59 -6.90 0.58 -0.16
N ILE A 60 -7.16 1.24 -1.29
CA ILE A 60 -8.45 1.16 -1.98
C ILE A 60 -8.36 0.20 -3.17
N TYR A 61 -9.29 -0.74 -3.22
CA TYR A 61 -9.47 -1.68 -4.31
C TYR A 61 -10.79 -1.39 -5.04
N VAL A 62 -10.78 -1.43 -6.37
CA VAL A 62 -11.99 -1.35 -7.21
C VAL A 62 -12.04 -2.60 -8.05
N ASN A 63 -13.11 -3.39 -7.92
CA ASN A 63 -13.30 -4.66 -8.60
C ASN A 63 -12.10 -5.61 -8.44
N LYS A 64 -11.58 -5.70 -7.20
CA LYS A 64 -10.40 -6.51 -6.79
C LYS A 64 -9.05 -6.02 -7.32
N GLN A 65 -9.00 -4.89 -8.03
CA GLN A 65 -7.75 -4.28 -8.47
C GLN A 65 -7.36 -3.17 -7.50
N TRP A 66 -6.11 -3.16 -7.04
CA TRP A 66 -5.59 -2.08 -6.23
C TRP A 66 -5.53 -0.79 -7.05
N ARG A 67 -6.00 0.32 -6.48
CA ARG A 67 -6.05 1.63 -7.14
C ARG A 67 -5.21 2.71 -6.44
N GLY A 68 -4.63 2.40 -5.28
CA GLY A 68 -3.77 3.33 -4.56
C GLY A 68 -4.02 3.32 -3.06
N LYS A 69 -3.14 4.02 -2.34
CA LYS A 69 -3.30 4.31 -0.92
C LYS A 69 -3.76 5.75 -0.74
N TYR A 70 -4.79 5.96 0.06
CA TYR A 70 -5.42 7.26 0.22
C TYR A 70 -5.76 7.54 1.67
N GLU A 71 -5.60 8.80 2.08
CA GLU A 71 -6.11 9.29 3.35
C GLU A 71 -7.64 9.49 3.24
N ILE A 72 -8.40 8.81 4.09
CA ILE A 72 -9.87 8.93 4.18
C ILE A 72 -10.24 9.41 5.59
N ILE A 73 -11.10 10.42 5.64
CA ILE A 73 -11.69 10.90 6.89
C ILE A 73 -13.06 10.22 7.07
N VAL A 74 -13.10 9.19 7.90
CA VAL A 74 -14.32 8.48 8.29
C VAL A 74 -15.13 9.34 9.24
N LYS A 75 -16.40 9.60 8.88
CA LYS A 75 -17.35 10.36 9.69
C LYS A 75 -17.93 9.51 10.83
N ASP A 76 -18.57 10.18 11.80
CA ASP A 76 -19.30 9.53 12.91
C ASP A 76 -20.26 8.45 12.44
N ASN A 77 -20.94 8.72 11.31
CA ASN A 77 -21.65 7.72 10.53
C ASN A 77 -20.80 7.34 9.31
N PRO A 78 -20.20 6.13 9.27
CA PRO A 78 -19.37 5.70 8.14
C PRO A 78 -20.09 5.72 6.78
N GLN A 79 -21.43 5.67 6.77
CA GLN A 79 -22.26 5.77 5.55
C GLN A 79 -22.27 7.17 4.93
N GLU A 80 -21.96 8.19 5.73
CA GLU A 80 -21.89 9.60 5.32
C GLU A 80 -20.48 10.00 4.87
N THR A 81 -19.49 9.13 5.10
CA THR A 81 -18.14 9.28 4.53
C THR A 81 -18.25 9.40 3.02
N CYS A 82 -17.65 10.46 2.47
CA CYS A 82 -17.67 10.75 1.05
C CYS A 82 -16.25 10.90 0.49
N LEU A 83 -16.06 10.46 -0.75
CA LEU A 83 -14.82 10.67 -1.48
C LEU A 83 -14.94 11.91 -2.36
N SER A 84 -13.87 12.70 -2.43
CA SER A 84 -13.80 13.85 -3.32
C SER A 84 -13.88 13.40 -4.78
N ARG A 85 -14.42 14.26 -5.65
CA ARG A 85 -14.46 13.96 -7.10
C ARG A 85 -13.08 13.68 -7.69
N GLU A 86 -12.05 14.34 -7.18
CA GLU A 86 -10.68 14.11 -7.63
C GLU A 86 -10.20 12.70 -7.28
N MET A 87 -10.41 12.26 -6.04
CA MET A 87 -10.05 10.91 -5.60
C MET A 87 -10.82 9.85 -6.41
N ILE A 88 -12.12 10.05 -6.61
CA ILE A 88 -12.97 9.15 -7.40
C ILE A 88 -12.44 8.97 -8.83
N LYS A 89 -12.01 10.07 -9.48
CA LYS A 89 -11.39 10.01 -10.81
C LYS A 89 -10.09 9.23 -10.80
N ARG A 90 -9.23 9.43 -9.79
CA ARG A 90 -7.96 8.68 -9.64
C ARG A 90 -8.18 7.18 -9.40
N LEU A 91 -9.28 6.82 -8.74
CA LEU A 91 -9.71 5.42 -8.59
C LEU A 91 -10.18 4.77 -9.90
N GLY A 92 -10.27 5.53 -10.99
CA GLY A 92 -10.75 5.06 -12.28
C GLY A 92 -12.26 4.80 -12.27
N ILE A 93 -13.03 5.55 -11.47
CA ILE A 93 -14.50 5.45 -11.47
C ILE A 93 -15.08 6.68 -12.18
N ASN A 94 -15.71 6.46 -13.33
CA ASN A 94 -16.43 7.47 -14.07
C ASN A 94 -17.80 7.72 -13.45
N THR A 95 -17.96 8.90 -12.86
CA THR A 95 -19.19 9.34 -12.21
C THR A 95 -19.84 10.53 -12.90
N ASP A 96 -19.31 10.98 -14.05
CA ASP A 96 -19.73 12.23 -14.71
C ASP A 96 -21.23 12.21 -15.09
N SER A 97 -21.77 11.02 -15.38
CA SER A 97 -23.19 10.78 -15.72
C SER A 97 -24.17 10.97 -14.55
N PHE A 98 -23.74 10.80 -13.29
CA PHE A 98 -24.63 10.81 -12.11
C PHE A 98 -24.17 11.69 -10.95
N ALA A 99 -22.98 12.30 -11.05
CA ALA A 99 -22.39 13.14 -9.99
C ALA A 99 -22.40 14.64 -10.29
N SER A 100 -23.14 15.08 -11.32
CA SER A 100 -23.20 16.49 -11.73
C SER A 100 -23.50 17.42 -10.54
N GLY A 101 -22.63 18.43 -10.32
CA GLY A 101 -22.81 19.43 -9.26
C GLY A 101 -22.34 19.07 -7.84
N LYS A 102 -22.08 17.80 -7.49
CA LYS A 102 -21.69 17.39 -6.11
C LYS A 102 -20.18 17.34 -5.87
N GLN A 103 -19.63 18.10 -4.91
CA GLN A 103 -18.18 18.13 -4.62
C GLN A 103 -17.59 16.79 -4.14
N CYS A 104 -18.38 15.98 -3.44
CA CYS A 104 -18.03 14.63 -3.02
C CYS A 104 -19.22 13.68 -3.20
N LEU A 105 -18.96 12.37 -3.23
CA LEU A 105 -19.99 11.33 -3.28
C LEU A 105 -19.80 10.36 -2.11
N THR A 106 -20.90 10.03 -1.43
CA THR A 106 -20.88 8.92 -0.47
C THR A 106 -20.66 7.60 -1.20
N PHE A 107 -20.18 6.56 -0.49
CA PHE A 107 -19.91 5.26 -1.12
C PHE A 107 -21.13 4.67 -1.83
N LYS A 108 -22.32 4.79 -1.22
CA LYS A 108 -23.59 4.38 -1.85
C LYS A 108 -23.89 5.11 -3.16
N GLN A 109 -23.59 6.41 -3.22
CA GLN A 109 -23.76 7.20 -4.44
C GLN A 109 -22.72 6.85 -5.50
N LEU A 110 -21.49 6.54 -5.08
CA LEU A 110 -20.37 6.18 -5.95
C LEU A 110 -20.60 4.85 -6.68
N ILE A 111 -21.03 3.81 -5.97
CA ILE A 111 -21.10 2.43 -6.50
C ILE A 111 -22.35 2.13 -7.34
N GLN A 112 -23.42 2.96 -7.30
CA GLN A 112 -24.66 2.84 -8.09
C GLN A 112 -25.16 1.39 -8.29
N GLY A 113 -25.49 0.69 -7.19
CA GLY A 113 -25.97 -0.71 -7.24
C GLY A 113 -24.88 -1.76 -7.05
N GLY A 114 -23.63 -1.33 -6.84
CA GLY A 114 -22.55 -2.16 -6.34
C GLY A 114 -22.55 -2.32 -4.82
N SER A 115 -21.42 -2.78 -4.27
CA SER A 115 -21.20 -2.95 -2.83
C SER A 115 -19.85 -2.36 -2.41
N TYR A 116 -19.67 -2.11 -1.13
CA TYR A 116 -18.36 -1.81 -0.57
C TYR A 116 -18.15 -2.59 0.72
N THR A 117 -16.90 -2.90 1.02
CA THR A 117 -16.53 -3.68 2.22
C THR A 117 -15.28 -3.09 2.82
N TRP A 118 -15.33 -2.87 4.13
CA TRP A 118 -14.15 -2.51 4.91
C TRP A 118 -13.47 -3.79 5.40
N ASP A 119 -12.14 -3.74 5.42
CA ASP A 119 -11.29 -4.66 6.15
C ASP A 119 -10.28 -3.81 6.93
N ILE A 120 -10.70 -3.37 8.11
CA ILE A 120 -9.93 -2.45 8.95
C ILE A 120 -8.70 -3.14 9.55
N GLY A 121 -8.73 -4.46 9.73
CA GLY A 121 -7.59 -5.24 10.22
C GLY A 121 -6.33 -5.09 9.35
N VAL A 122 -6.50 -4.80 8.06
CA VAL A 122 -5.40 -4.52 7.12
C VAL A 122 -5.50 -3.14 6.44
N PHE A 123 -6.33 -2.23 6.97
CA PHE A 123 -6.56 -0.88 6.41
C PHE A 123 -6.93 -0.90 4.93
N ARG A 124 -7.96 -1.67 4.57
CA ARG A 124 -8.39 -1.86 3.18
C ARG A 124 -9.86 -1.53 2.98
N LEU A 125 -10.16 -0.95 1.81
CA LEU A 125 -11.52 -0.67 1.35
C LEU A 125 -11.73 -1.26 -0.05
N ASP A 126 -12.64 -2.21 -0.16
CA ASP A 126 -13.03 -2.81 -1.44
C ASP A 126 -14.31 -2.19 -1.97
N PHE A 127 -14.28 -1.70 -3.20
CA PHE A 127 -15.45 -1.30 -3.97
C PHE A 127 -15.74 -2.35 -5.05
N SER A 128 -16.99 -2.80 -5.10
CA SER A 128 -17.56 -3.50 -6.24
C SER A 128 -18.41 -2.49 -7.01
N VAL A 129 -17.99 -2.12 -8.22
CA VAL A 129 -18.62 -1.09 -9.05
C VAL A 129 -19.03 -1.69 -10.38
N PRO A 130 -20.25 -1.43 -10.91
CA PRO A 130 -20.63 -1.86 -12.24
C PRO A 130 -19.62 -1.40 -13.30
N GLN A 131 -19.23 -2.31 -14.19
CA GLN A 131 -18.17 -2.09 -15.18
C GLN A 131 -18.44 -0.89 -16.12
N ALA A 132 -19.71 -0.53 -16.34
CA ALA A 132 -20.08 0.66 -17.12
C ALA A 132 -19.53 1.98 -16.54
N TRP A 133 -19.18 2.00 -15.25
CA TRP A 133 -18.64 3.16 -14.54
C TRP A 133 -17.15 3.05 -14.25
N VAL A 134 -16.47 1.99 -14.67
CA VAL A 134 -15.05 1.79 -14.34
C VAL A 134 -14.22 2.01 -15.61
N GLU A 135 -13.20 2.86 -15.49
CA GLU A 135 -12.18 3.00 -16.51
C GLU A 135 -11.29 1.76 -16.50
N GLU A 136 -11.17 1.14 -17.67
CA GLU A 136 -10.31 -0.01 -17.88
C GLU A 136 -8.85 0.46 -17.83
N LEU A 137 -8.15 0.06 -16.77
CA LEU A 137 -6.71 0.22 -16.65
C LEU A 137 -6.05 -1.13 -16.93
N GLU A 138 -4.94 -1.09 -17.66
CA GLU A 138 -4.17 -2.29 -17.95
C GLU A 138 -3.66 -2.93 -16.66
N SER A 139 -3.54 -4.26 -16.65
CA SER A 139 -3.08 -4.98 -15.46
C SER A 139 -1.66 -4.52 -15.07
N GLY A 140 -1.48 -4.09 -13.82
CA GLY A 140 -0.20 -3.56 -13.33
C GLY A 140 0.01 -2.07 -13.58
N TYR A 141 -0.94 -1.35 -14.19
CA TYR A 141 -0.87 0.09 -14.32
C TYR A 141 -0.95 0.78 -12.94
N VAL A 142 -0.02 1.69 -12.67
CA VAL A 142 -0.01 2.54 -11.48
C VAL A 142 -0.19 3.99 -11.92
N PRO A 143 -1.23 4.69 -11.45
CA PRO A 143 -1.45 6.10 -11.77
C PRO A 143 -0.22 6.97 -11.43
N PRO A 144 0.15 7.97 -12.27
CA PRO A 144 1.30 8.84 -12.03
C PRO A 144 1.27 9.56 -10.67
N GLU A 145 0.09 9.83 -10.12
CA GLU A 145 -0.07 10.49 -8.82
C GLU A 145 0.39 9.61 -7.65
N ASN A 146 0.48 8.30 -7.84
CA ASN A 146 0.97 7.35 -6.84
C ASN A 146 2.48 7.08 -6.99
N TRP A 147 3.17 7.76 -7.92
CA TRP A 147 4.60 7.56 -8.12
C TRP A 147 5.38 8.41 -7.13
N GLU A 148 6.22 7.77 -6.33
CA GLU A 148 7.10 8.47 -5.41
C GLU A 148 8.43 8.81 -6.10
N ARG A 149 8.77 10.11 -6.11
CA ARG A 149 10.08 10.62 -6.56
C ARG A 149 11.26 10.18 -5.68
N GLY A 150 10.99 9.52 -4.56
CA GLY A 150 11.97 9.22 -3.51
C GLY A 150 12.33 10.43 -2.65
N ILE A 151 13.44 10.32 -1.92
CA ILE A 151 13.95 11.35 -1.01
C ILE A 151 15.26 11.96 -1.50
N ASN A 152 15.55 13.17 -1.03
CA ASN A 152 16.87 13.75 -1.22
C ASN A 152 17.91 12.95 -0.43
N ALA A 153 18.89 12.37 -1.11
CA ALA A 153 19.89 11.52 -0.48
C ALA A 153 21.18 11.50 -1.27
N PHE A 154 22.30 11.49 -0.56
CA PHE A 154 23.59 11.08 -1.11
C PHE A 154 23.86 9.65 -0.66
N TYR A 155 24.30 8.79 -1.58
CA TYR A 155 24.73 7.45 -1.26
C TYR A 155 26.04 7.13 -1.94
N THR A 156 26.82 6.24 -1.32
CA THR A 156 28.01 5.67 -1.92
C THR A 156 28.18 4.23 -1.46
N SER A 157 28.51 3.37 -2.40
CA SER A 157 28.94 2.01 -2.15
C SER A 157 30.39 1.87 -2.58
N TYR A 158 31.14 1.05 -1.86
CA TYR A 158 32.54 0.80 -2.15
C TYR A 158 32.79 -0.70 -2.29
N TYR A 159 33.68 -1.04 -3.19
CA TYR A 159 34.22 -2.38 -3.34
C TYR A 159 35.74 -2.28 -3.35
N VAL A 160 36.40 -3.01 -2.46
CA VAL A 160 37.86 -3.06 -2.37
C VAL A 160 38.30 -4.49 -2.56
N SER A 161 39.23 -4.71 -3.47
CA SER A 161 39.89 -5.99 -3.70
C SER A 161 41.39 -5.80 -3.69
N GLN A 162 42.07 -6.61 -2.89
CA GLN A 162 43.52 -6.64 -2.84
C GLN A 162 44.01 -8.05 -3.09
N TYR A 163 44.94 -8.18 -4.02
CA TYR A 163 45.54 -9.43 -4.41
C TYR A 163 47.04 -9.39 -4.17
N TYR A 164 47.59 -10.47 -3.64
CA TYR A 164 49.02 -10.69 -3.51
C TYR A 164 49.35 -12.09 -4.03
N SER A 165 50.43 -12.19 -4.79
CA SER A 165 50.99 -13.45 -5.26
C SER A 165 52.48 -13.46 -5.06
N ASP A 166 53.00 -14.61 -4.66
CA ASP A 166 54.43 -14.86 -4.53
C ASP A 166 54.80 -16.03 -5.45
N TYR A 167 55.66 -15.75 -6.42
CA TYR A 167 56.06 -16.70 -7.44
C TYR A 167 57.49 -17.18 -7.16
N LYS A 168 57.66 -18.50 -7.01
CA LYS A 168 58.94 -19.16 -6.69
C LYS A 168 60.14 -18.71 -7.54
N ALA A 169 59.92 -18.27 -8.79
CA ALA A 169 60.98 -17.88 -9.72
C ALA A 169 60.79 -16.48 -10.35
N SER A 170 59.70 -15.77 -10.08
CA SER A 170 59.38 -14.49 -10.76
C SER A 170 59.09 -13.31 -9.81
N GLY A 171 59.39 -13.46 -8.52
CA GLY A 171 59.16 -12.44 -7.50
C GLY A 171 57.70 -12.38 -7.05
N ASN A 172 57.30 -11.24 -6.47
CA ASN A 172 55.94 -11.04 -5.97
C ASN A 172 55.13 -10.04 -6.83
N SER A 173 53.82 -10.19 -6.81
CA SER A 173 52.88 -9.29 -7.45
C SER A 173 51.81 -8.86 -6.46
N LYS A 174 51.53 -7.56 -6.39
CA LYS A 174 50.48 -6.97 -5.57
C LYS A 174 49.57 -6.15 -6.46
N SER A 175 48.26 -6.38 -6.38
CA SER A 175 47.26 -5.56 -7.05
C SER A 175 46.25 -5.06 -6.04
N THR A 176 45.87 -3.79 -6.15
CA THR A 176 44.80 -3.19 -5.38
C THR A 176 43.83 -2.54 -6.34
N TYR A 177 42.55 -2.88 -6.18
CA TYR A 177 41.45 -2.33 -6.92
C TYR A 177 40.41 -1.79 -5.95
N VAL A 178 39.94 -0.57 -6.18
CA VAL A 178 38.84 0.03 -5.44
C VAL A 178 37.84 0.55 -6.45
N ARG A 179 36.54 0.36 -6.19
CA ARG A 179 35.47 0.94 -6.98
C ARG A 179 34.51 1.65 -6.04
N PHE A 180 34.09 2.84 -6.41
CA PHE A 180 33.02 3.60 -5.78
C PHE A 180 31.87 3.73 -6.77
N ASN A 181 30.68 3.36 -6.34
CA ASN A 181 29.44 3.68 -7.05
C ASN A 181 28.63 4.61 -6.14
N SER A 182 28.52 5.86 -6.57
CA SER A 182 27.93 6.94 -5.80
C SER A 182 26.76 7.55 -6.55
N GLY A 183 25.78 8.03 -5.81
CA GLY A 183 24.70 8.80 -6.39
C GLY A 183 24.22 9.92 -5.47
N LEU A 184 23.58 10.91 -6.10
CA LEU A 184 22.95 12.03 -5.42
C LEU A 184 21.56 12.23 -6.02
N ASN A 185 20.55 11.98 -5.20
CA ASN A 185 19.17 12.26 -5.53
C ASN A 185 18.81 13.63 -4.95
N LEU A 186 18.44 14.56 -5.82
CA LEU A 186 17.94 15.87 -5.44
C LEU A 186 16.69 16.16 -6.27
N GLN A 187 15.55 16.19 -5.60
CA GLN A 187 14.27 16.41 -6.25
C GLN A 187 13.98 15.36 -7.33
N GLU A 188 13.83 15.74 -8.60
CA GLU A 188 13.60 14.82 -9.72
C GLU A 188 14.90 14.40 -10.40
N TRP A 189 16.02 15.02 -10.01
CA TRP A 189 17.34 14.79 -10.60
C TRP A 189 18.09 13.71 -9.84
N GLN A 190 18.67 12.77 -10.59
CA GLN A 190 19.48 11.68 -10.07
C GLN A 190 20.85 11.72 -10.76
N LEU A 191 21.88 12.04 -10.00
CA LEU A 191 23.26 12.01 -10.48
C LEU A 191 23.88 10.66 -10.13
N HIS A 192 24.47 9.99 -11.12
CA HIS A 192 25.15 8.71 -10.93
C HIS A 192 26.63 8.82 -11.33
N SER A 193 27.50 8.30 -10.47
CA SER A 193 28.95 8.29 -10.67
C SER A 193 29.55 6.94 -10.35
N ASP A 194 30.32 6.39 -11.29
CA ASP A 194 31.12 5.19 -11.10
C ASP A 194 32.60 5.54 -11.30
N ALA A 195 33.39 5.34 -10.25
CA ALA A 195 34.82 5.61 -10.28
C ALA A 195 35.59 4.39 -9.78
N SER A 196 36.75 4.15 -10.39
CA SER A 196 37.64 3.07 -9.97
C SER A 196 39.06 3.57 -9.78
N PHE A 197 39.75 2.95 -8.84
CA PHE A 197 41.16 3.12 -8.58
C PHE A 197 41.84 1.78 -8.75
N SER A 198 42.95 1.75 -9.48
CA SER A 198 43.76 0.55 -9.64
C SER A 198 45.22 0.85 -9.42
N LYS A 199 45.92 -0.05 -8.73
CA LYS A 199 47.36 0.03 -8.51
C LYS A 199 47.95 -1.37 -8.60
N THR A 200 49.03 -1.50 -9.36
CA THR A 200 49.77 -2.76 -9.48
C THR A 200 51.23 -2.53 -9.11
N ASN A 201 51.74 -3.34 -8.18
CA ASN A 201 53.11 -3.29 -7.66
C ASN A 201 53.50 -1.87 -7.23
N ASN A 202 54.66 -1.42 -7.70
CA ASN A 202 55.22 -0.10 -7.42
C ASN A 202 54.75 0.97 -8.42
N ASN A 203 53.87 0.63 -9.37
CA ASN A 203 53.35 1.63 -10.30
C ASN A 203 52.49 2.66 -9.55
N PRO A 204 52.43 3.91 -10.04
CA PRO A 204 51.47 4.88 -9.56
C PRO A 204 50.04 4.33 -9.65
N GLY A 205 49.23 4.61 -8.64
CA GLY A 205 47.82 4.27 -8.68
C GLY A 205 47.08 5.20 -9.66
N VAL A 206 46.15 4.65 -10.42
CA VAL A 206 45.39 5.39 -11.43
C VAL A 206 43.92 5.42 -11.02
N TRP A 207 43.36 6.63 -10.98
CA TRP A 207 41.93 6.86 -10.87
C TRP A 207 41.32 6.96 -12.26
N LYS A 208 40.14 6.38 -12.42
CA LYS A 208 39.34 6.44 -13.63
C LYS A 208 37.89 6.69 -13.28
N SER A 209 37.30 7.74 -13.87
CA SER A 209 35.85 7.88 -13.92
C SER A 209 35.34 6.97 -15.04
N ASN A 210 34.58 5.94 -14.69
CA ASN A 210 34.05 4.97 -15.63
C ASN A 210 32.76 5.50 -16.26
N THR A 211 31.87 6.06 -15.45
CA THR A 211 30.63 6.72 -15.90
C THR A 211 30.31 7.89 -14.99
N LEU A 212 29.78 8.96 -15.57
CA LEU A 212 29.18 10.09 -14.87
C LEU A 212 28.02 10.61 -15.70
N TYR A 213 26.81 10.53 -15.18
CA TYR A 213 25.62 11.01 -15.88
C TYR A 213 24.58 11.55 -14.90
N LEU A 214 23.69 12.38 -15.43
CA LEU A 214 22.58 13.00 -14.74
C LEU A 214 21.31 12.61 -15.47
N GLU A 215 20.34 12.06 -14.74
CA GLU A 215 19.03 11.72 -15.26
C GLU A 215 17.92 12.45 -14.50
N THR A 216 16.79 12.63 -15.17
CA THR A 216 15.56 13.16 -14.58
C THR A 216 14.39 12.51 -15.28
N TRP A 217 13.31 12.30 -14.55
CA TRP A 217 12.06 11.81 -15.10
C TRP A 217 11.32 12.95 -15.79
N ILE A 218 10.73 12.70 -16.96
CA ILE A 218 9.82 13.63 -17.63
C ILE A 218 8.47 12.92 -17.78
N CYS A 219 7.51 13.22 -16.92
CA CYS A 219 6.14 12.71 -17.04
C CYS A 219 5.27 13.69 -17.85
N PRO A 220 4.77 13.30 -19.04
CA PRO A 220 3.77 14.10 -19.73
C PRO A 220 2.44 14.06 -18.97
N THR A 221 1.74 15.20 -18.90
CA THR A 221 0.42 15.35 -18.26
C THR A 221 -0.74 14.67 -19.01
N SER A 222 -0.46 13.79 -19.98
CA SER A 222 -1.50 13.11 -20.76
C SER A 222 -1.79 11.71 -20.23
N ARG A 223 -3.08 11.36 -20.10
CA ARG A 223 -3.63 10.10 -19.55
C ARG A 223 -3.12 8.78 -20.15
N HIS A 224 -2.22 8.81 -21.14
CA HIS A 224 -1.70 7.65 -21.84
C HIS A 224 -0.16 7.62 -21.96
N ALA A 225 0.56 8.50 -21.26
CA ALA A 225 2.01 8.50 -21.31
C ALA A 225 2.61 7.74 -20.12
N SER A 226 3.31 6.65 -20.40
CA SER A 226 4.30 6.09 -19.49
C SER A 226 5.47 7.06 -19.40
N CYS A 227 5.88 7.45 -18.19
CA CYS A 227 7.09 8.26 -18.06
C CYS A 227 8.34 7.41 -18.31
N GLY A 228 9.32 8.03 -18.96
CA GLY A 228 10.64 7.49 -19.20
C GLY A 228 11.70 8.54 -18.98
#